data_AF-A0A3D4FJ76-F1
#
_entry.id   AF-A0A3D4FJ76-F1
#
_cell.length_a   1.000
_cell.length_b   1.000
_cell.length_c   1.000
_cell.angle_alpha   90.00
_cell.angle_beta   90.00
_cell.angle_gamma   90.00
#
_symmetry.space_group_name_H-M   'P 1'
#
loop_
_entity.id
_entity.type
_entity.pdbx_description
1 polymer ?
#
loop_
_entity_poly.entity_id
_entity_poly.type
_entity_poly.pdbx_seq_one_letter_code
_entity_poly.pdbx_strand_id
1 'polypeptide(L)'
;KVIYDVHEDVPNQILDKEWLGPKFIRKIVSKSFNIFEKNNAEKFDAVVTVIPEIEKKFYKNLRTIVVGNVPSLEVIDKSEPKTLENDKF
;
A
#
# COMPACT_ATOMS: atom_id res chain seq x y z
N LYS A 1 3.42 -10.20 -19.20
CA LYS A 1 3.43 -10.28 -17.73
C LYS A 1 2.67 -9.08 -17.18
N VAL A 2 1.83 -9.27 -16.17
CA VAL A 2 1.04 -8.24 -15.49
C VAL A 2 1.45 -8.21 -14.03
N ILE A 3 1.87 -7.05 -13.54
CA ILE A 3 2.38 -6.84 -12.18
C ILE A 3 1.38 -5.95 -11.45
N TYR A 4 0.98 -6.36 -10.24
CA TYR A 4 0.13 -5.55 -9.37
C TYR A 4 1.01 -4.77 -8.39
N ASP A 5 0.92 -3.45 -8.42
CA ASP A 5 1.71 -2.53 -7.59
C ASP A 5 0.86 -1.99 -6.43
N VAL A 6 1.22 -2.37 -5.20
CA VAL A 6 0.43 -2.14 -3.99
C VAL A 6 1.15 -1.15 -3.08
N HIS A 7 0.68 0.09 -3.10
CA HIS A 7 1.20 1.18 -2.27
C HIS A 7 0.42 1.36 -0.98
N GLU A 8 -0.84 0.94 -0.95
CA GLU A 8 -1.78 1.31 0.10
C GLU A 8 -2.52 0.10 0.68
N ASP A 9 -2.95 0.26 1.93
CA ASP A 9 -3.78 -0.69 2.63
C ASP A 9 -5.27 -0.36 2.46
N VAL A 10 -5.78 -0.59 1.26
CA VAL A 10 -7.15 -0.23 0.86
C VAL A 10 -8.22 -0.81 1.80
N PRO A 11 -8.14 -2.07 2.28
CA PRO A 11 -9.07 -2.57 3.29
C PRO A 11 -9.15 -1.69 4.54
N ASN A 12 -8.02 -1.22 5.07
CA ASN A 12 -8.01 -0.35 6.23
C ASN A 12 -8.48 1.07 5.87
N GLN A 13 -8.06 1.62 4.74
CA GLN A 13 -8.51 2.94 4.30
C GLN A 13 -10.04 3.03 4.11
N ILE A 14 -10.70 1.95 3.68
CA ILE A 14 -12.16 1.88 3.58
C ILE A 14 -12.83 2.15 4.93
N LEU A 15 -12.20 1.75 6.05
CA LEU A 15 -12.72 1.99 7.40
C LEU A 15 -12.74 3.48 7.77
N ASP A 16 -11.92 4.31 7.12
CA ASP A 16 -11.83 5.75 7.36
C ASP A 16 -12.73 6.56 6.42
N LYS A 17 -13.36 5.91 5.42
CA LYS A 17 -14.27 6.58 4.47
C LYS A 17 -15.66 6.81 5.07
N GLU A 18 -15.80 7.83 5.90
CA GLU A 18 -17.06 8.14 6.63
C GLU A 18 -18.29 8.31 5.71
N TRP A 19 -18.08 8.75 4.46
CA TRP A 19 -19.14 8.87 3.45
C TRP A 19 -19.78 7.54 3.03
N LEU A 20 -19.14 6.39 3.29
CA LEU A 20 -19.76 5.06 3.13
C LEU A 20 -20.81 4.76 4.21
N GLY A 21 -20.96 5.65 5.19
CA GLY A 21 -21.99 5.58 6.22
C GLY A 21 -21.53 4.85 7.50
N PRO A 22 -22.46 4.17 8.19
CA PRO A 22 -22.19 3.54 9.48
C PRO A 22 -20.99 2.59 9.46
N LYS A 23 -20.31 2.47 10.61
CA LYS A 23 -19.10 1.65 10.77
C LYS A 23 -19.29 0.18 10.35
N PHE A 24 -20.49 -0.37 10.47
CA PHE A 24 -20.77 -1.75 10.05
C PHE A 24 -20.72 -1.92 8.52
N ILE A 25 -21.23 -0.93 7.75
CA ILE A 25 -21.17 -0.95 6.28
C ILE A 25 -19.71 -0.92 5.84
N ARG A 26 -18.93 0.02 6.39
CA ARG A 26 -17.49 0.12 6.14
C ARG A 26 -16.74 -1.19 6.41
N LYS A 27 -17.05 -1.87 7.53
CA LYS A 27 -16.46 -3.19 7.85
C LYS A 27 -16.83 -4.26 6.83
N ILE A 28 -18.07 -4.27 6.32
CA ILE A 28 -18.51 -5.22 5.29
C ILE A 28 -17.74 -4.95 3.99
N VAL A 29 -17.72 -3.70 3.54
CA VAL A 29 -17.03 -3.30 2.30
C VAL A 29 -15.53 -3.59 2.39
N SER A 30 -14.89 -3.23 3.52
CA SER A 30 -13.47 -3.51 3.80
C SER A 30 -13.16 -5.00 3.70
N LYS A 31 -13.96 -5.85 4.34
CA LYS A 31 -13.78 -7.31 4.29
C LYS A 31 -13.98 -7.87 2.89
N SER A 32 -15.04 -7.44 2.20
CA SER A 32 -15.32 -7.87 0.83
C SER A 32 -14.19 -7.50 -0.12
N PHE A 33 -13.67 -6.26 -0.02
CA PHE A 33 -12.54 -5.82 -0.81
C PHE A 33 -11.28 -6.63 -0.49
N ASN A 34 -10.96 -6.85 0.77
CA ASN A 34 -9.80 -7.66 1.18
C ASN A 34 -9.83 -9.10 0.63
N ILE A 35 -11.02 -9.71 0.54
CA ILE A 35 -11.19 -11.03 -0.07
C ILE A 35 -11.00 -10.93 -1.60
N PHE A 36 -11.66 -9.96 -2.23
CA PHE A 36 -11.56 -9.72 -3.66
C PHE A 36 -10.11 -9.48 -4.09
N GLU A 37 -9.39 -8.61 -3.39
CA GLU A 37 -8.00 -8.26 -3.67
C GLU A 37 -7.11 -9.49 -3.60
N LYS A 38 -7.17 -10.27 -2.51
CA LYS A 38 -6.32 -11.46 -2.35
C LYS A 38 -6.59 -12.52 -3.41
N ASN A 39 -7.85 -12.76 -3.74
CA ASN A 39 -8.22 -13.74 -4.75
C ASN A 39 -7.77 -13.32 -6.16
N ASN A 40 -7.75 -12.02 -6.46
CA ASN A 40 -7.27 -11.54 -7.76
C ASN A 40 -5.75 -11.38 -7.80
N ALA A 41 -5.11 -11.09 -6.66
CA ALA A 41 -3.65 -11.01 -6.53
C ALA A 41 -2.97 -12.29 -7.05
N GLU A 42 -3.57 -13.46 -6.80
CA GLU A 42 -3.06 -14.75 -7.29
C GLU A 42 -3.05 -14.87 -8.83
N LYS A 43 -3.79 -14.04 -9.55
CA LYS A 43 -3.86 -14.06 -11.03
C LYS A 43 -2.76 -13.24 -11.70
N PHE A 44 -2.03 -12.42 -10.94
CA PHE A 44 -0.92 -11.61 -11.45
C PHE A 44 0.38 -12.42 -11.49
N ASP A 45 1.28 -12.02 -12.40
CA ASP A 45 2.62 -12.60 -12.49
C ASP A 45 3.48 -12.23 -11.28
N ALA A 46 3.24 -11.07 -10.66
CA ALA A 46 3.85 -10.65 -9.41
C ALA A 46 2.97 -9.61 -8.68
N VAL A 47 3.11 -9.56 -7.36
CA VAL A 47 2.60 -8.48 -6.52
C VAL A 47 3.80 -7.75 -5.93
N VAL A 48 3.89 -6.45 -6.17
CA VAL A 48 4.96 -5.60 -5.66
C VAL A 48 4.37 -4.71 -4.57
N THR A 49 5.01 -4.66 -3.41
CA THR A 49 4.56 -3.84 -2.27
C THR A 49 5.68 -2.90 -1.82
N VAL A 50 5.33 -1.79 -1.16
CA VAL A 50 6.34 -0.79 -0.76
C VAL A 50 7.05 -1.12 0.56
N ILE A 51 6.41 -1.88 1.44
CA ILE A 51 6.91 -2.23 2.79
C ILE A 51 6.48 -3.65 3.22
N PRO A 52 7.27 -4.33 4.09
CA PRO A 52 6.97 -5.68 4.56
C PRO A 52 5.61 -5.84 5.27
N GLU A 53 5.08 -4.78 5.88
CA GLU A 53 3.78 -4.79 6.53
C GLU A 53 2.64 -5.06 5.54
N ILE A 54 2.75 -4.54 4.31
CA ILE A 54 1.77 -4.76 3.25
C ILE A 54 1.95 -6.17 2.66
N GLU A 55 3.19 -6.60 2.41
CA GLU A 55 3.49 -7.96 1.95
C GLU A 55 2.82 -9.04 2.80
N LYS A 56 2.90 -8.92 4.14
CA LYS A 56 2.27 -9.85 5.09
C LYS A 56 0.77 -10.05 4.88
N LYS A 57 0.06 -9.07 4.29
CA LYS A 57 -1.37 -9.18 3.98
C LYS A 57 -1.65 -10.15 2.84
N PHE A 58 -0.68 -10.37 1.96
CA PHE A 58 -0.72 -11.27 0.81
C PHE A 58 -0.05 -12.61 1.09
N TYR A 59 -0.01 -13.08 2.35
CA TYR A 59 0.69 -14.31 2.78
C TYR A 59 0.40 -15.60 1.98
N LYS A 60 -0.69 -15.65 1.21
CA LYS A 60 -1.03 -16.79 0.33
C LYS A 60 -0.36 -16.71 -1.06
N ASN A 61 0.09 -15.53 -1.47
CA ASN A 61 0.68 -15.31 -2.77
C ASN A 61 2.20 -15.38 -2.71
N LEU A 62 2.75 -16.49 -3.20
CA LEU A 62 4.19 -16.77 -3.23
C LEU A 62 4.98 -15.88 -4.22
N ARG A 63 4.30 -15.05 -5.01
CA ARG A 63 4.89 -14.11 -5.98
C ARG A 63 4.80 -12.66 -5.51
N THR A 64 4.68 -12.46 -4.19
CA THR A 64 4.71 -11.13 -3.56
C THR A 64 6.15 -10.77 -3.22
N ILE A 65 6.57 -9.55 -3.56
CA ILE A 65 7.90 -9.01 -3.22
C ILE A 65 7.78 -7.58 -2.70
N VAL A 66 8.77 -7.16 -1.91
CA VAL A 66 8.89 -5.78 -1.43
C VAL A 66 9.86 -5.02 -2.31
N VAL A 67 9.39 -3.94 -2.94
CA VAL A 67 10.21 -2.97 -3.68
C VAL A 67 9.73 -1.57 -3.28
N GLY A 68 10.47 -0.92 -2.40
CA GLY A 68 10.19 0.44 -1.98
C GLY A 68 10.56 1.47 -3.05
N ASN A 69 9.75 2.51 -3.18
CA ASN A 69 10.11 3.68 -3.99
C ASN A 69 11.04 4.58 -3.16
N VAL A 70 12.34 4.51 -3.44
CA VAL A 70 13.37 5.36 -2.82
C VAL A 70 13.96 6.31 -3.87
N PRO A 71 14.38 7.53 -3.46
CA PRO A 71 15.05 8.44 -4.38
C PRO A 71 16.30 7.79 -5.00
N SER A 72 16.60 8.14 -6.24
CA SER A 72 17.88 7.74 -6.83
C SER A 72 19.04 8.47 -6.15
N LEU A 73 20.21 7.85 -6.13
CA LEU A 73 21.42 8.46 -5.59
C LEU A 73 21.73 9.80 -6.26
N GLU A 74 21.52 9.89 -7.58
CA GLU A 74 21.70 11.14 -8.33
C GLU A 74 20.79 12.27 -7.83
N VAL A 75 19.53 11.96 -7.48
CA VAL A 75 18.61 12.95 -6.90
C VAL A 75 19.11 13.40 -5.54
N ILE A 76 19.61 12.47 -4.72
CA ILE A 76 20.16 12.76 -3.40
C ILE A 76 21.41 13.67 -3.53
N ASP A 77 22.34 13.33 -4.42
CA ASP A 77 23.59 14.07 -4.62
C ASP A 77 23.36 15.50 -5.15
N LYS A 78 22.28 15.70 -5.93
CA LYS A 78 21.89 17.02 -6.46
C LYS A 78 21.02 17.84 -5.50
N SER A 79 20.60 17.26 -4.38
CA SER A 79 19.73 17.94 -3.41
C SER A 79 20.55 18.81 -2.47
N GLU A 80 20.13 20.06 -2.26
CA GLU A 80 20.69 20.89 -1.19
C GLU A 80 20.00 20.57 0.15
N PRO A 81 20.76 20.36 1.25
CA PRO A 81 20.17 20.15 2.56
C PRO A 81 19.34 21.36 2.98
N LYS A 82 18.07 21.13 3.31
CA LYS A 82 17.22 22.17 3.90
C LYS A 82 17.34 22.14 5.41
N THR A 83 17.84 23.22 6.01
CA THR A 83 17.76 23.42 7.46
C THR A 83 16.30 23.63 7.83
N LEU A 84 15.75 22.74 8.66
CA LEU A 84 14.41 22.94 9.22
C LEU A 84 14.53 23.98 10.34
N GLU A 85 13.93 25.16 10.14
CA GLU A 85 13.70 26.09 11.24
C GLU A 85 12.71 25.43 12.22
N ASN A 86 12.97 25.52 13.52
CA ASN A 86 12.25 24.84 14.60
C ASN A 86 10.76 25.23 14.75
N ASP A 87 10.20 25.99 13.82
CA ASP A 87 8.83 26.52 13.92
C ASP A 87 7.97 26.02 12.75
N LYS A 88 7.40 24.82 12.94
CA LYS A 88 6.03 24.40 12.53
C LYS A 88 5.94 22.88 12.40
N PHE A 89 5.52 22.25 13.50
CA PHE A 89 4.69 21.05 13.49
C PHE A 89 3.48 21.31 14.39
#